data_AF-W2GNI2-F1
#
_entry.id   AF-W2GNI2-F1
#
_cell.length_a   1.000
_cell.length_b   1.000
_cell.length_c   1.000
_cell.angle_alpha   90.00
_cell.angle_beta   90.00
_cell.angle_gamma   90.00
#
_symmetry.space_group_name_H-M   'P 1'
#
loop_
_entity.id
_entity.type
_entity.pdbx_description
1 polymer ?
#
loop_
_entity_poly.entity_id
_entity_poly.type
_entity_poly.pdbx_seq_one_letter_code
_entity_poly.pdbx_strand_id
1 'polypeptide(L)'
;PWWSDTSNCKGEPFDVSLWLKEDIPLNNTLQNLYDKNLLFFAHEIGHGFGLPDFYGLEDKPATDFPNCVMMAYSAITVTPGDGWMLRRVLDHVRDRYNF
;
A
#
# COMPACT_ATOMS: atom_id res chain seq x y z
N PRO A 1 9.69 -18.66 -9.75
CA PRO A 1 9.92 -17.39 -10.48
C PRO A 1 8.69 -16.49 -10.28
N TRP A 2 8.71 -15.66 -9.25
CA TRP A 2 7.52 -14.88 -8.85
C TRP A 2 7.88 -13.40 -8.81
N TRP A 3 8.08 -12.83 -9.99
CA TRP A 3 7.96 -11.40 -10.20
C TRP A 3 6.69 -11.23 -11.00
N SER A 4 5.64 -10.72 -10.37
CA SER A 4 4.46 -10.26 -11.12
C SER A 4 4.94 -9.13 -12.03
N ASP A 5 4.85 -9.34 -13.34
CA ASP A 5 5.18 -8.32 -14.33
C ASP A 5 4.23 -7.14 -14.15
N THR A 6 4.74 -6.07 -13.56
CA THR A 6 4.00 -4.84 -13.25
C THR A 6 4.33 -3.72 -14.24
N SER A 7 4.99 -4.04 -15.36
CA SER A 7 5.39 -3.08 -16.40
C SER A 7 4.20 -2.38 -17.07
N ASN A 8 3.00 -2.98 -17.01
CA ASN A 8 1.76 -2.41 -17.53
C ASN A 8 1.02 -1.47 -16.55
N CYS A 9 1.46 -1.34 -15.30
CA CYS A 9 0.81 -0.46 -14.32
C CYS A 9 1.16 1.02 -14.59
N LYS A 10 0.23 1.75 -15.23
CA LYS A 10 0.40 3.15 -15.69
C LYS A 10 -0.35 4.21 -14.86
N GLY A 11 -0.82 3.87 -13.66
CA GLY A 11 -1.53 4.81 -12.79
C GLY A 11 -0.69 6.04 -12.39
N GLU A 12 -1.39 7.16 -12.17
CA GLU A 12 -0.80 8.36 -11.56
C GLU A 12 -0.33 8.06 -10.12
N PRO A 13 0.75 8.70 -9.64
CA PRO A 13 1.22 8.50 -8.27
C PRO A 13 0.18 8.97 -7.25
N PHE A 14 0.04 8.22 -6.15
CA PHE A 14 -0.72 8.66 -4.99
C PHE A 14 -0.05 9.84 -4.29
N ASP A 15 -0.81 10.66 -3.57
CA ASP A 15 -0.26 11.72 -2.73
C ASP A 15 0.38 11.14 -1.46
N VAL A 16 1.69 10.90 -1.54
CA VAL A 16 2.46 10.25 -0.47
C VAL A 16 3.08 11.26 0.51
N SER A 17 2.80 11.05 1.80
CA SER A 17 3.48 11.69 2.93
C SER A 17 4.13 10.65 3.84
N LEU A 18 5.29 10.98 4.42
CA LEU A 18 5.88 10.21 5.54
C LEU A 18 5.37 10.69 6.91
N TRP A 19 4.54 11.72 6.89
CA TRP A 19 3.80 12.17 8.05
C TRP A 19 2.57 11.28 8.18
N LEU A 20 2.30 10.82 9.39
CA LEU A 20 1.04 10.15 9.70
C LEU A 20 -0.09 11.13 9.36
N LYS A 21 -0.88 10.80 8.34
CA LYS A 21 -2.13 11.51 8.08
C LYS A 21 -3.07 11.28 9.26
N GLU A 22 -3.81 12.31 9.67
CA GLU A 22 -4.72 12.27 10.83
C GLU A 22 -5.85 11.24 10.66
N ASP A 23 -6.05 10.75 9.44
CA ASP A 23 -7.11 9.81 9.05
C ASP A 23 -6.78 8.34 9.30
N ILE A 24 -5.60 7.99 9.83
CA ILE A 24 -5.36 6.60 10.25
C ILE A 24 -6.23 6.32 11.47
N PRO A 25 -7.16 5.36 11.44
CA PRO A 25 -7.97 4.98 12.59
C PRO A 25 -7.08 4.34 13.67
N LEU A 26 -6.42 5.18 14.47
CA LEU A 26 -5.43 4.79 15.48
C LEU A 26 -5.97 3.72 16.44
N ASN A 27 -7.26 3.79 16.77
CA ASN A 27 -7.91 2.78 17.60
C ASN A 27 -7.94 1.40 16.93
N ASN A 28 -8.21 1.33 15.63
CA ASN A 28 -8.18 0.08 14.86
C ASN A 28 -6.74 -0.43 14.75
N THR A 29 -5.77 0.44 14.51
CA THR A 29 -4.35 0.10 14.46
C THR A 29 -3.86 -0.50 15.78
N LEU A 30 -4.19 0.12 16.91
CA LEU A 30 -3.79 -0.33 18.25
C LEU A 30 -4.47 -1.63 18.67
N GLN A 31 -5.75 -1.84 18.32
CA GLN A 31 -6.43 -3.11 18.59
C GLN A 31 -5.83 -4.27 17.77
N ASN A 32 -5.49 -4.04 16.50
CA ASN A 32 -4.90 -5.10 15.67
C ASN A 32 -3.44 -5.44 16.03
N LEU A 33 -2.70 -4.50 16.63
CA LEU A 33 -1.40 -4.80 17.26
C LEU A 33 -1.56 -5.78 18.44
N TYR A 34 -2.66 -5.66 19.20
CA TYR A 34 -2.99 -6.57 20.28
C TYR A 34 -3.45 -7.95 19.77
N ASP A 35 -4.26 -7.95 18.69
CA ASP A 35 -4.81 -9.16 18.08
C ASP A 35 -3.86 -9.83 17.07
N LYS A 36 -2.64 -9.31 16.89
CA LYS A 36 -1.58 -9.80 15.99
C LYS A 36 -2.00 -9.92 14.52
N ASN A 37 -2.95 -9.10 14.06
CA ASN A 37 -3.29 -9.07 12.64
C ASN A 37 -2.29 -8.18 11.88
N LEU A 38 -1.07 -8.69 11.69
CA LEU A 38 0.05 -7.97 11.09
C LEU A 38 -0.28 -7.39 9.71
N LEU A 39 -1.15 -8.04 8.94
CA LEU A 39 -1.54 -7.58 7.60
C LEU A 39 -2.51 -6.43 7.64
N PHE A 40 -3.43 -6.40 8.61
CA PHE A 40 -4.25 -5.23 8.85
C PHE A 40 -3.36 -4.04 9.26
N PHE A 41 -2.39 -4.27 10.14
CA PHE A 41 -1.45 -3.22 10.51
C PHE A 41 -0.62 -2.71 9.30
N ALA A 42 -0.18 -3.62 8.41
CA ALA A 42 0.50 -3.25 7.17
C ALA A 42 -0.40 -2.44 6.22
N HIS A 43 -1.69 -2.77 6.15
CA HIS A 43 -2.70 -2.04 5.40
C HIS A 43 -2.86 -0.60 5.92
N GLU A 44 -2.99 -0.43 7.24
CA GLU A 44 -3.07 0.91 7.88
C GLU A 44 -1.79 1.74 7.71
N ILE A 45 -0.61 1.10 7.71
CA ILE A 45 0.64 1.77 7.34
C ILE A 45 0.59 2.27 5.89
N GLY A 46 0.00 1.50 4.97
CA GLY A 46 -0.20 1.90 3.58
C GLY A 46 -1.01 3.20 3.47
N HIS A 47 -2.10 3.33 4.24
CA HIS A 47 -2.85 4.59 4.35
C HIS A 47 -2.00 5.74 4.90
N GLY A 48 -1.08 5.46 5.83
CA GLY A 48 -0.09 6.43 6.32
C GLY A 48 0.82 6.97 5.21
N PHE A 49 1.15 6.16 4.20
CA PHE A 49 1.84 6.59 2.98
C PHE A 49 0.89 7.23 1.94
N GLY A 50 -0.37 7.50 2.28
CA GLY A 50 -1.35 8.12 1.39
C GLY A 50 -1.94 7.19 0.34
N LEU A 51 -1.80 5.87 0.51
CA LEU A 51 -2.36 4.89 -0.40
C LEU A 51 -3.84 4.64 -0.08
N PRO A 52 -4.75 4.71 -1.05
CA PRO A 52 -6.16 4.39 -0.83
C PRO A 52 -6.37 2.89 -0.71
N ASP A 53 -7.56 2.49 -0.26
CA ASP A 53 -8.05 1.13 -0.41
C ASP A 53 -8.15 0.75 -1.89
N PHE A 54 -7.73 -0.45 -2.25
CA PHE A 54 -7.82 -0.96 -3.62
C PHE A 54 -9.03 -1.89 -3.81
N TYR A 55 -10.14 -1.60 -3.13
CA TYR A 55 -11.32 -2.48 -3.15
C TYR A 55 -12.08 -2.34 -4.48
N GLY A 56 -12.18 -1.11 -4.99
CA GLY A 56 -12.71 -0.80 -6.31
C GLY A 56 -11.73 -1.10 -7.45
N LEU A 57 -12.24 -1.14 -8.69
CA LEU A 57 -11.37 -1.19 -9.88
C LEU A 57 -10.80 0.20 -10.18
N GLU A 58 -11.50 1.25 -9.77
CA GLU A 58 -11.16 2.66 -9.90
C GLU A 58 -9.98 3.08 -9.03
N ASP A 59 -9.81 2.46 -7.87
CA ASP A 59 -8.74 2.78 -6.91
C ASP A 59 -7.46 1.97 -7.18
N LYS A 60 -7.55 0.94 -8.03
CA LYS A 60 -6.42 0.11 -8.41
C LYS A 60 -5.56 0.81 -9.45
N PRO A 61 -4.22 0.69 -9.37
CA PRO A 61 -3.32 1.20 -10.40
C PRO A 61 -3.52 0.59 -11.81
N ALA A 62 -4.14 -0.60 -11.88
CA ALA A 62 -4.50 -1.29 -13.11
C ALA A 62 -5.67 -2.27 -12.84
N THR A 63 -6.47 -2.57 -13.87
CA THR A 63 -7.59 -3.54 -13.75
C THR A 63 -7.12 -4.94 -13.33
N ASP A 64 -5.95 -5.34 -13.80
CA ASP A 64 -5.28 -6.62 -13.52
C ASP A 64 -4.17 -6.49 -12.46
N PHE A 65 -4.23 -5.45 -11.62
CA PHE A 65 -3.22 -5.25 -10.56
C PHE A 65 -3.14 -6.48 -9.65
N PRO A 66 -1.93 -7.00 -9.36
CA PRO A 66 -1.77 -8.18 -8.52
C PRO A 66 -2.33 -7.93 -7.12
N ASN A 67 -2.76 -9.01 -6.44
CA ASN A 67 -3.18 -8.94 -5.04
C ASN A 67 -2.10 -8.23 -4.20
N CYS A 68 -2.54 -7.45 -3.22
CA CYS A 68 -1.69 -6.68 -2.31
C CYS A 68 -2.43 -6.41 -1.00
N VAL A 69 -1.71 -5.94 0.03
CA VAL A 69 -2.27 -5.67 1.37
C VAL A 69 -3.34 -4.58 1.35
N MET A 70 -3.29 -3.65 0.39
CA MET A 70 -4.32 -2.60 0.23
C MET A 70 -5.66 -3.12 -0.34
N MET A 71 -5.75 -4.40 -0.70
CA MET A 71 -7.00 -5.04 -1.12
C MET A 71 -7.58 -5.91 -0.01
N ALA A 72 -8.89 -5.78 0.25
CA ALA A 72 -9.58 -6.44 1.36
C ALA A 72 -9.35 -7.96 1.35
N TYR A 73 -8.60 -8.45 2.33
CA TYR A 73 -8.31 -9.87 2.57
C TYR A 73 -7.77 -10.64 1.34
N SER A 74 -7.25 -9.94 0.32
CA SER A 74 -6.81 -10.57 -0.94
C SER A 74 -5.48 -11.33 -0.81
N ALA A 75 -4.77 -11.11 0.30
CA ALA A 75 -3.46 -11.68 0.60
C ALA A 75 -3.35 -12.00 2.09
N ILE A 76 -2.75 -13.15 2.39
CA ILE A 76 -2.39 -13.59 3.76
C ILE A 76 -0.87 -13.48 4.02
N THR A 77 -0.15 -12.87 3.09
CA THR A 77 1.28 -12.58 3.13
C THR A 77 1.59 -11.35 2.28
N VAL A 78 2.75 -10.74 2.47
CA VAL A 78 3.27 -9.74 1.51
C VAL A 78 3.42 -10.37 0.12
N THR A 79 3.12 -9.58 -0.90
CA THR A 79 3.02 -9.98 -2.31
C THR A 79 3.94 -9.13 -3.20
N PRO A 80 4.15 -9.51 -4.47
CA PRO A 80 4.82 -8.65 -5.44
C PRO A 80 4.10 -7.30 -5.68
N GLY A 81 2.77 -7.24 -5.52
CA GLY A 81 2.01 -6.00 -5.64
C GLY A 81 2.40 -4.97 -4.58
N ASP A 82 2.63 -5.42 -3.35
CA ASP A 82 3.12 -4.57 -2.24
C ASP A 82 4.51 -4.00 -2.53
N GLY A 83 5.40 -4.81 -3.10
CA GLY A 83 6.74 -4.39 -3.48
C GLY A 83 6.74 -3.30 -4.56
N TRP A 84 5.84 -3.40 -5.55
CA TRP A 84 5.63 -2.36 -6.56
C TRP A 84 5.16 -1.05 -5.90
N MET A 85 4.24 -1.16 -4.95
CA MET A 85 3.65 -0.02 -4.24
C MET A 85 4.71 0.75 -3.43
N LEU A 86 5.54 0.04 -2.65
CA LEU A 86 6.64 0.64 -1.91
C LEU A 86 7.69 1.29 -2.84
N ARG A 87 8.00 0.64 -3.96
CA ARG A 87 8.92 1.21 -4.96
C ARG A 87 8.35 2.48 -5.57
N ARG A 88 7.06 2.54 -5.88
CA ARG A 88 6.42 3.75 -6.40
C ARG A 88 6.40 4.88 -5.37
N VAL A 89 6.11 4.56 -4.12
CA VAL A 89 6.22 5.52 -3.01
C VAL A 89 7.64 6.08 -2.95
N LEU A 90 8.66 5.21 -2.94
CA LEU A 90 10.06 5.62 -2.90
C LEU A 90 10.42 6.51 -4.09
N ASP A 91 10.12 6.09 -5.32
CA ASP A 91 10.41 6.85 -6.55
C ASP A 91 9.81 8.27 -6.49
N HIS A 92 8.66 8.46 -5.83
CA HIS A 92 8.00 9.75 -5.70
C HIS A 92 8.56 10.65 -4.58
N VAL A 93 9.01 10.06 -3.47
CA VAL A 93 9.57 10.84 -2.35
C VAL A 93 11.08 11.00 -2.45
N ARG A 94 11.76 10.21 -3.30
CA ARG A 94 13.22 10.16 -3.36
C ARG A 94 13.86 11.51 -3.58
N ASP A 95 13.33 12.32 -4.50
CA ASP A 95 13.90 13.64 -4.83
C ASP A 95 13.77 14.65 -3.68
N ARG A 96 12.94 14.37 -2.67
CA ARG A 96 12.80 15.19 -1.47
C ARG A 96 13.93 14.97 -0.45
N TYR A 97 14.75 13.93 -0.63
CA TYR A 97 15.80 13.52 0.30
C TYR A 97 17.13 13.31 -0.42
N ASN A 98 18.23 13.69 0.22
CA ASN A 98 19.59 13.43 -0.29
C ASN A 98 20.15 12.19 0.43
N PHE A 99 20.16 11.05 -0.27
CA PHE A 99 20.59 9.75 0.27
C PHE A 99 22.10 9.54 0.19
#